data_AF-A0A238J9K5-F1
#
_entry.id   AF-A0A238J9K5-F1
#
_cell.length_a   1.000
_cell.length_b   1.000
_cell.length_c   1.000
_cell.angle_alpha   90.00
_cell.angle_beta   90.00
_cell.angle_gamma   90.00
#
_symmetry.space_group_name_H-M   'P 1'
#
loop_
_entity.id
_entity.type
_entity.pdbx_description
1 polymer ?
#
loop_
_entity_poly.entity_id
_entity_poly.type
_entity_poly.pdbx_seq_one_letter_code
_entity_poly.pdbx_strand_id
1 'polypeptide(L)'
;MSAAPTVPFEFQPDADQFRVWLDSALAKLNLKPGTAARLAKLPTNSIKKFLSGDNREIHVGTAAKIHAFLLVKAKEEGVTLPECRCDQSTETREAEG
;
A
#
# COMPACT_ATOMS: atom_id res chain seq x y z
N MET A 1 29.68 -4.65 -23.20
CA MET A 1 28.22 -4.54 -23.31
C MET A 1 27.67 -4.55 -21.90
N SER A 2 27.33 -3.39 -21.34
CA SER A 2 26.81 -3.30 -19.97
C SER A 2 25.36 -3.79 -19.97
N ALA A 3 25.13 -4.95 -19.36
CA ALA A 3 23.78 -5.43 -19.10
C ALA A 3 23.10 -4.46 -18.12
N ALA A 4 21.97 -3.88 -18.55
CA ALA A 4 21.13 -3.08 -17.68
C ALA A 4 20.70 -3.94 -16.48
N PRO A 5 20.65 -3.41 -15.25
CA PRO A 5 20.05 -4.12 -14.15
C PRO A 5 18.56 -4.30 -14.46
N THR A 6 18.20 -5.48 -14.96
CA THR A 6 16.82 -5.96 -14.98
C THR A 6 16.39 -6.05 -13.53
N VAL A 7 15.79 -4.97 -13.02
CA VAL A 7 15.08 -5.01 -11.75
C VAL A 7 14.06 -6.14 -11.86
N PRO A 8 14.14 -7.18 -11.03
CA PRO A 8 13.13 -8.22 -11.07
C PRO A 8 11.79 -7.56 -10.78
N PHE A 9 10.75 -7.98 -11.50
CA PHE A 9 9.34 -7.56 -11.35
C PHE A 9 8.74 -7.98 -9.99
N GLU A 10 9.58 -8.06 -8.96
CA GLU A 10 9.25 -8.61 -7.67
C GLU A 10 8.45 -7.58 -6.87
N PHE A 11 7.22 -7.97 -6.57
CA PHE A 11 6.44 -7.47 -5.45
C PHE A 11 5.64 -6.18 -5.69
N GLN A 12 4.44 -6.37 -6.22
CA GLN A 12 3.39 -5.36 -6.22
C GLN A 12 2.22 -5.95 -5.40
N PRO A 13 1.80 -5.33 -4.28
CA PRO A 13 0.63 -5.81 -3.56
C PRO A 13 -0.55 -5.85 -4.54
N ASP A 14 -1.30 -6.95 -4.51
CA ASP A 14 -2.57 -6.99 -5.23
C ASP A 14 -3.43 -5.81 -4.78
N ALA A 15 -4.18 -5.21 -5.69
CA ALA A 15 -4.99 -4.04 -5.38
C ALA A 15 -5.90 -4.28 -4.18
N ASP A 16 -6.39 -5.51 -4.00
CA ASP A 16 -7.23 -5.86 -2.86
C ASP A 16 -6.44 -5.93 -1.53
N GLN A 17 -5.22 -6.48 -1.56
CA GLN A 17 -4.34 -6.48 -0.39
C GLN A 17 -3.97 -5.06 0.04
N PHE A 18 -3.69 -4.18 -0.94
CA PHE A 18 -3.43 -2.78 -0.66
C PHE A 18 -4.67 -2.06 -0.10
N ARG A 19 -5.89 -2.41 -0.54
CA ARG A 19 -7.13 -1.88 0.06
C ARG A 19 -7.26 -2.27 1.53
N VAL A 20 -7.09 -3.54 1.85
CA VAL A 20 -7.20 -4.05 3.23
C VAL A 20 -6.16 -3.41 4.13
N TRP A 21 -4.92 -3.29 3.65
CA TRP A 21 -3.86 -2.58 4.36
C TRP A 21 -4.20 -1.11 4.57
N LEU A 22 -4.67 -0.43 3.52
CA LEU A 22 -5.00 1.00 3.55
C LEU A 22 -6.14 1.30 4.53
N ASP A 23 -7.19 0.48 4.55
CA ASP A 23 -8.29 0.59 5.51
C ASP A 23 -7.79 0.43 6.95
N SER A 24 -6.98 -0.61 7.20
CA SER A 24 -6.38 -0.86 8.51
C SER A 24 -5.46 0.28 8.96
N ALA A 25 -4.67 0.84 8.04
CA ALA A 25 -3.77 1.95 8.33
C ALA A 25 -4.53 3.23 8.67
N LEU A 26 -5.61 3.53 7.93
CA LEU A 26 -6.49 4.65 8.22
C LEU A 26 -7.19 4.50 9.57
N ALA A 27 -7.67 3.30 9.89
CA ALA A 27 -8.29 3.01 11.17
C ALA A 27 -7.32 3.23 12.35
N LYS A 28 -6.07 2.74 12.24
CA LYS A 28 -5.04 2.94 13.27
C LYS A 28 -4.64 4.40 13.48
N LEU A 29 -4.60 5.18 12.40
CA LEU A 29 -4.30 6.61 12.45
C LEU A 29 -5.54 7.48 12.76
N ASN A 30 -6.70 6.86 12.98
CA ASN A 30 -7.99 7.54 13.14
C ASN A 30 -8.28 8.55 12.01
N LEU A 31 -7.81 8.25 10.79
CA LEU A 31 -7.94 9.13 9.63
C LEU A 31 -9.10 8.71 8.74
N LYS A 32 -9.89 9.69 8.32
CA LYS A 32 -10.91 9.49 7.29
C LYS A 32 -10.26 9.43 5.90
N PRO A 33 -10.76 8.59 4.97
CA PRO A 33 -10.23 8.48 3.60
C PRO A 33 -10.08 9.82 2.87
N GLY A 34 -11.07 10.71 3.00
CA GLY A 34 -11.03 12.04 2.38
C GLY A 34 -9.99 12.96 2.99
N THR A 35 -9.78 12.88 4.30
CA THR A 35 -8.75 13.65 5.02
C THR A 35 -7.36 13.17 4.62
N ALA A 36 -7.13 11.85 4.60
CA ALA A 36 -5.88 11.26 4.17
C ALA A 36 -5.55 11.62 2.71
N ALA A 37 -6.54 11.57 1.82
CA ALA A 37 -6.35 11.97 0.41
C ALA A 37 -5.92 13.43 0.30
N ARG A 38 -6.59 14.34 1.03
CA ARG A 38 -6.25 15.77 1.05
C ARG A 38 -4.83 16.02 1.57
N LEU A 39 -4.45 15.36 2.68
CA LEU A 39 -3.12 15.51 3.27
C LEU A 39 -2.02 14.92 2.37
N ALA A 40 -2.32 13.81 1.69
CA ALA A 40 -1.43 13.21 0.69
C ALA A 40 -1.40 13.97 -0.65
N LYS A 41 -2.10 15.11 -0.77
CA LYS A 41 -2.26 15.89 -2.01
C LYS A 41 -2.79 15.07 -3.19
N LEU A 42 -3.69 14.14 -2.89
CA LEU A 42 -4.39 13.31 -3.86
C LEU A 42 -5.82 13.81 -4.08
N PRO A 43 -6.46 13.42 -5.19
CA PRO A 43 -7.87 13.72 -5.38
C PRO A 43 -8.68 13.16 -4.21
N THR A 44 -9.53 13.98 -3.60
CA THR A 44 -10.22 13.68 -2.34
C THR A 44 -11.04 12.39 -2.38
N ASN A 45 -11.52 12.02 -3.57
CA ASN A 45 -12.31 10.82 -3.80
C ASN A 45 -11.47 9.59 -4.20
N SER A 46 -10.18 9.71 -4.49
CA SER A 46 -9.36 8.59 -4.96
C SER A 46 -9.27 7.46 -3.94
N ILE A 47 -8.98 7.78 -2.67
CA ILE A 47 -8.92 6.76 -1.60
C ILE A 47 -10.30 6.17 -1.35
N LYS A 48 -11.35 7.01 -1.28
CA LYS A 48 -12.72 6.54 -1.04
C LYS A 48 -13.21 5.60 -2.15
N LYS A 49 -13.00 5.96 -3.42
CA LYS A 49 -13.38 5.12 -4.58
C LYS A 49 -12.58 3.83 -4.64
N PHE A 50 -11.29 3.88 -4.28
CA PHE A 50 -10.45 2.70 -4.21
C PHE A 50 -10.93 1.74 -3.13
N LEU A 51 -11.22 2.22 -1.91
CA LEU A 51 -11.76 1.40 -0.82
C LEU A 51 -13.17 0.87 -1.10
N SER A 52 -14.00 1.61 -1.84
CA SER A 52 -15.36 1.18 -2.19
C SER A 52 -15.40 0.09 -3.27
N GLY A 53 -14.27 -0.28 -3.87
CA GLY A 53 -14.20 -1.26 -4.96
C GLY A 53 -14.73 -0.77 -6.32
N ASP A 54 -15.26 0.46 -6.37
CA ASP A 54 -15.83 1.11 -7.56
C ASP A 54 -14.75 1.42 -8.61
N ASN A 55 -13.53 1.71 -8.15
CA ASN A 55 -12.36 1.85 -9.01
C ASN A 55 -11.37 0.72 -8.67
N ARG A 56 -11.34 -0.31 -9.52
CA ARG A 56 -10.53 -1.51 -9.28
C ARG A 56 -9.04 -1.23 -9.33
N GLU A 57 -8.64 -0.20 -10.06
CA GLU A 57 -7.25 0.10 -10.35
C GLU A 57 -6.83 1.44 -9.74
N ILE A 58 -5.76 1.40 -8.95
CA ILE A 58 -5.00 2.58 -8.53
C ILE A 58 -3.63 2.48 -9.21
N HIS A 59 -3.17 3.58 -9.80
CA HIS A 59 -1.82 3.59 -10.36
C HIS A 59 -0.80 3.34 -9.25
N VAL A 60 0.21 2.52 -9.54
CA VAL A 60 1.29 2.17 -8.61
C VAL A 60 1.96 3.43 -8.03
N GLY A 61 2.16 4.47 -8.84
CA GLY A 61 2.70 5.75 -8.38
C GLY A 61 1.80 6.48 -7.37
N THR A 62 0.49 6.30 -7.45
CA THR A 62 -0.47 6.82 -6.47
C THR A 62 -0.45 5.98 -5.19
N ALA A 63 -0.43 4.65 -5.31
CA ALA A 63 -0.33 3.75 -4.17
C ALA A 63 0.96 3.99 -3.35
N ALA A 64 2.11 4.14 -4.03
CA ALA A 64 3.40 4.44 -3.39
C ALA A 64 3.37 5.76 -2.61
N LYS A 65 2.72 6.81 -3.16
CA LYS A 65 2.56 8.10 -2.46
C LYS A 65 1.68 7.98 -1.22
N ILE A 66 0.57 7.24 -1.30
CA ILE A 66 -0.31 6.97 -0.16
C ILE A 66 0.47 6.22 0.93
N HIS A 67 1.18 5.15 0.53
CA HIS A 67 1.94 4.32 1.44
C HIS A 67 3.02 5.12 2.17
N ALA A 68 3.86 5.86 1.43
CA ALA A 68 4.89 6.71 2.01
C ALA A 68 4.31 7.78 2.95
N PHE A 69 3.20 8.42 2.56
CA PHE A 69 2.52 9.41 3.39
C PHE A 69 2.03 8.80 4.72
N LEU A 70 1.36 7.64 4.67
CA LEU A 70 0.85 6.97 5.86
C LEU A 70 1.98 6.53 6.79
N LEU A 71 3.10 6.04 6.25
CA LEU A 71 4.28 5.71 7.06
C LEU A 71 4.87 6.93 7.76
N VAL A 72 4.99 8.06 7.06
CA VAL A 72 5.46 9.31 7.68
C VAL A 72 4.49 9.74 8.77
N LYS A 73 3.19 9.75 8.49
CA LYS A 73 2.17 10.15 9.45
C LYS A 73 2.14 9.24 10.68
N ALA A 74 2.31 7.94 10.48
CA ALA A 74 2.41 6.97 11.56
C ALA A 74 3.63 7.21 12.44
N LYS A 75 4.77 7.53 11.84
CA LYS A 75 5.97 7.94 12.58
C LYS A 75 5.76 9.22 13.38
N GLU A 76 5.06 10.21 12.81
CA GLU A 76 4.72 11.47 13.50
C GLU A 76 3.77 11.25 14.68
N GLU A 77 2.80 10.35 14.53
CA GLU A 77 1.79 10.05 15.57
C GLU A 77 2.28 8.98 16.57
N GLY A 78 3.46 8.40 16.36
CA GLY A 78 4.00 7.32 17.19
C GLY A 78 3.24 5.99 17.05
N VAL A 79 2.51 5.80 15.95
CA VAL A 79 1.68 4.62 15.68
C VAL A 79 2.45 3.64 14.79
N THR A 80 2.40 2.36 15.10
CA THR A 80 2.96 1.31 14.24
C THR A 80 1.90 0.80 13.26
N LEU A 81 2.10 1.10 11.97
CA LEU A 81 1.27 0.55 10.90
C LEU A 81 1.56 -0.94 10.69
N PRO A 82 0.55 -1.74 10.30
CA PRO A 82 0.80 -3.10 9.88
C PRO A 82 1.74 -3.09 8.66
N GLU A 83 2.57 -4.11 8.53
CA GLU A 83 3.31 -4.32 7.29
C GLU A 83 2.30 -4.54 6.16
N CYS A 84 2.50 -3.87 5.03
CA CYS A 84 1.76 -4.19 3.82
C CYS A 84 2.27 -5.55 3.35
N ARG A 85 1.71 -6.63 3.91
CA ARG A 85 1.96 -7.99 3.45
C ARG A 85 1.42 -8.07 2.03
N CYS A 86 2.27 -7.80 1.05
CA CYS A 86 2.12 -8.55 -0.18
C CYS A 86 2.51 -9.98 0.21
N ASP A 87 1.72 -10.93 -0.24
CA ASP A 87 1.92 -12.32 0.10
C ASP A 87 3.16 -12.79 -0.68
N GLN A 88 4.34 -12.86 -0.04
CA GLN A 88 5.34 -13.84 -0.45
C GLN A 88 4.85 -15.19 0.09
N SER A 89 3.79 -15.75 -0.50
CA SER A 89 3.72 -17.20 -0.56
C SER A 89 4.79 -17.66 -1.57
N THR A 90 6.06 -17.42 -1.25
CA THR A 90 7.03 -18.47 -1.41
C THR A 90 6.56 -19.57 -0.48
N GLU A 91 5.74 -20.45 -1.04
CA GLU A 91 5.66 -21.83 -0.65
C GLU A 91 7.08 -22.26 -0.27
N THR A 92 7.36 -22.29 1.03
CA THR A 92 8.56 -22.94 1.56
C THR A 92 8.27 -24.40 1.34
N ARG A 93 8.49 -24.85 0.11
CA ARG A 93 8.43 -26.25 -0.24
C ARG A 93 9.58 -26.87 0.53
N GLU A 94 9.19 -27.59 1.57
CA GLU A 94 10.06 -28.39 2.40
C GLU A 94 10.97 -29.20 1.47
N ALA A 95 12.26 -28.85 1.47
CA ALA A 95 13.29 -29.76 0.99
C ALA A 95 13.74 -30.52 2.22
N GLU A 96 13.06 -31.65 2.45
CA GLU A 96 13.47 -32.73 3.34
C GLU A 96 14.97 -33.01 3.25
N GLY A 97 15.56 -33.34 4.39
CA GLY A 97 16.90 -33.90 4.50
C GLY A 97 17.01 -35.35 4.06
#